data_AF-A0A7G2EQ37-F1
#
_entry.id   AF-A0A7G2EQ37-F1
#
_cell.length_a   1.000
_cell.length_b   1.000
_cell.length_c   1.000
_cell.angle_alpha   90.00
_cell.angle_beta   90.00
_cell.angle_gamma   90.00
#
_symmetry.space_group_name_H-M   'P 1'
#
loop_
_entity.id
_entity.type
_entity.pdbx_description
1 polymer ?
#
loop_
_entity_poly.entity_id
_entity_poly.type
_entity_poly.pdbx_seq_one_letter_code
_entity_poly.pdbx_strand_id
1 'polypeptide(L)'
;MDTGNNNDIPTLLKSNFPPYGRDFPGAIPTGRFSDGKVPSDIIAESLGIAKTLPPYLGSNLKPHDLLKGVIFASGGSGYDPLTSTLLSVVSMSDQLKYFQEYLAKIKQHFGEEKVKFILEKSVFLVVSSSNDLAETYWVRSVEYDRNSYAEYLVELASEFIKVSFFLFFILL
;
A
#
# COMPACT_ATOMS: atom_id res chain seq x y z
N MET A 1 6.59 0.31 -3.98
CA MET A 1 5.80 0.52 -2.75
C MET A 1 5.40 -0.81 -2.14
N ASP A 2 4.83 -1.72 -2.93
CA ASP A 2 4.62 -3.10 -2.49
C ASP A 2 5.93 -3.76 -2.04
N THR A 3 5.85 -4.50 -0.95
CA THR A 3 6.95 -5.24 -0.32
C THR A 3 6.72 -6.75 -0.27
N GLY A 4 5.61 -7.21 -0.84
CA GLY A 4 5.24 -8.63 -0.94
C GLY A 4 3.77 -8.94 -0.66
N ASN A 5 2.86 -7.96 -0.58
CA ASN A 5 1.43 -8.23 -0.37
C ASN A 5 0.87 -9.07 -1.51
N ASN A 6 1.30 -8.81 -2.74
CA ASN A 6 0.88 -9.58 -3.92
C ASN A 6 1.29 -11.05 -3.87
N ASN A 7 2.24 -11.44 -3.02
CA ASN A 7 2.62 -12.84 -2.88
C ASN A 7 1.49 -13.69 -2.31
N ASP A 8 0.65 -13.08 -1.45
CA ASP A 8 -0.40 -13.76 -0.67
C ASP A 8 -1.78 -13.74 -1.33
N ILE A 9 -1.89 -13.19 -2.55
CA ILE A 9 -3.15 -13.13 -3.32
C ILE A 9 -2.98 -13.80 -4.69
N PRO A 10 -4.08 -14.22 -5.35
CA PRO A 10 -4.04 -14.89 -6.65
C PRO A 10 -3.91 -13.88 -7.81
N THR A 11 -2.78 -13.17 -7.88
CA THR A 11 -2.40 -12.28 -8.99
C THR A 11 -1.17 -12.80 -9.74
N LEU A 12 -1.03 -12.44 -11.01
CA LEU A 12 0.22 -12.63 -11.77
C LEU A 12 1.26 -11.54 -11.48
N LEU A 13 0.87 -10.40 -10.92
CA LEU A 13 1.77 -9.30 -10.59
C LEU A 13 2.54 -9.59 -9.31
N LYS A 14 3.56 -10.44 -9.40
CA LYS A 14 4.48 -10.76 -8.31
C LYS A 14 5.91 -10.38 -8.69
N SER A 15 6.74 -10.16 -7.69
CA SER A 15 8.19 -9.90 -7.84
C SER A 15 8.98 -10.70 -6.80
N ASN A 16 8.49 -11.90 -6.48
CA ASN A 16 9.11 -12.86 -5.58
C ASN A 16 9.97 -13.90 -6.32
N PHE A 17 10.55 -13.50 -7.45
CA PHE A 17 11.41 -14.33 -8.30
C PHE A 17 12.55 -13.48 -8.93
N PRO A 18 13.64 -14.08 -9.42
CA PRO A 18 14.72 -13.34 -10.09
C PRO A 18 14.24 -12.61 -11.37
N PRO A 19 14.78 -11.42 -11.71
CA PRO A 19 15.98 -10.80 -11.16
C PRO A 19 15.74 -9.94 -9.89
N TYR A 20 14.49 -9.82 -9.42
CA TYR A 20 14.16 -8.99 -8.26
C TYR A 20 14.93 -9.42 -7.00
N GLY A 21 15.16 -8.46 -6.10
CA GLY A 21 15.82 -8.72 -4.83
C GLY A 21 17.32 -9.01 -4.88
N ARG A 22 17.98 -8.91 -6.04
CA ARG A 22 19.44 -9.14 -6.19
C ARG A 22 20.28 -8.35 -5.18
N ASP A 23 19.93 -7.09 -4.97
CA ASP A 23 20.63 -6.12 -4.11
C ASP A 23 19.91 -5.96 -2.74
N PHE A 24 18.83 -6.72 -2.49
CA PHE A 24 18.14 -6.73 -1.20
C PHE A 24 18.95 -7.55 -0.17
N PRO A 25 18.86 -7.27 1.15
CA PRO A 25 19.56 -8.07 2.16
C PRO A 25 19.29 -9.58 2.00
N GLY A 26 20.37 -10.34 1.82
CA GLY A 26 20.31 -11.79 1.58
C GLY A 26 20.10 -12.20 0.11
N ALA A 27 20.01 -11.25 -0.82
CA ALA A 27 19.72 -11.48 -2.24
C ALA A 27 18.41 -12.26 -2.48
N ILE A 28 17.38 -11.97 -1.68
CA ILE A 28 16.08 -12.68 -1.70
C ILE A 28 15.01 -11.79 -2.35
N PRO A 29 14.27 -12.30 -3.36
CA PRO A 29 13.13 -11.60 -3.93
C PRO A 29 11.93 -11.68 -2.98
N THR A 30 11.62 -10.58 -2.27
CA THR A 30 10.52 -10.58 -1.29
C THR A 30 9.16 -10.20 -1.89
N GLY A 31 9.07 -9.88 -3.19
CA GLY A 31 7.88 -9.22 -3.77
C GLY A 31 7.99 -7.70 -3.80
N ARG A 32 9.20 -7.16 -3.64
CA ARG A 32 9.53 -5.77 -4.01
C ARG A 32 9.78 -5.73 -5.51
N PHE A 33 9.08 -4.86 -6.23
CA PHE A 33 9.32 -4.58 -7.65
C PHE A 33 10.59 -3.73 -7.83
N SER A 34 11.72 -4.25 -7.36
CA SER A 34 13.05 -3.62 -7.34
C SER A 34 14.11 -4.72 -7.13
N ASP A 35 15.35 -4.44 -7.53
CA ASP A 35 16.49 -5.28 -7.17
C ASP A 35 16.81 -5.17 -5.68
N GLY A 36 16.39 -4.11 -5.00
CA GLY A 36 16.68 -3.88 -3.58
C GLY A 36 15.50 -3.28 -2.82
N LYS A 37 15.82 -2.28 -2.00
CA LYS A 37 14.81 -1.51 -1.24
C LYS A 37 13.86 -0.77 -2.17
N VAL A 38 12.61 -0.61 -1.75
CA VAL A 38 11.62 0.27 -2.40
C VAL A 38 11.57 1.63 -1.68
N PRO A 39 10.99 2.68 -2.27
CA PRO A 39 10.99 4.02 -1.66
C PRO A 39 10.49 4.08 -0.20
N SER A 40 9.48 3.27 0.15
CA SER A 40 8.98 3.17 1.52
C SER A 40 10.01 2.65 2.52
N ASP A 41 10.88 1.71 2.12
CA ASP A 41 11.98 1.25 2.98
C ASP A 41 13.02 2.35 3.18
N ILE A 42 13.38 3.07 2.09
CA ILE A 42 14.39 4.13 2.12
C ILE A 42 13.93 5.26 3.05
N ILE A 43 12.66 5.65 2.95
CA ILE A 43 12.07 6.68 3.82
C ILE A 43 12.03 6.19 5.27
N ALA A 44 11.57 4.97 5.53
CA ALA A 44 11.51 4.42 6.89
C ALA A 44 12.90 4.32 7.54
N GLU A 45 13.92 3.93 6.78
CA GLU A 45 15.30 3.83 7.26
C GLU A 45 15.87 5.23 7.53
N SER A 46 15.63 6.19 6.65
CA SER A 46 16.09 7.57 6.79
C SER A 46 15.48 8.25 8.02
N LEU A 47 14.25 7.88 8.39
CA LEU A 47 13.58 8.35 9.62
C LEU A 47 13.98 7.56 10.87
N GLY A 48 14.86 6.56 10.75
CA GLY A 48 15.28 5.72 11.87
C GLY A 48 14.19 4.77 12.39
N ILE A 49 13.13 4.52 11.61
CA ILE A 49 11.98 3.70 12.00
C ILE A 49 12.32 2.21 11.83
N ALA A 50 12.71 1.82 10.63
CA ALA A 50 13.04 0.44 10.29
C ALA A 50 13.94 0.38 9.05
N LYS A 51 14.82 -0.62 8.97
CA LYS A 51 15.66 -0.84 7.76
C LYS A 51 14.82 -1.26 6.55
N THR A 52 13.75 -1.98 6.80
CA THR A 52 12.80 -2.49 5.79
C THR A 52 11.43 -2.65 6.43
N LEU A 53 10.37 -2.43 5.67
CA LEU A 53 8.99 -2.65 6.14
C LEU A 53 8.42 -3.96 5.59
N PRO A 54 7.69 -4.74 6.40
CA PRO A 54 7.05 -5.97 5.94
C PRO A 54 5.71 -5.70 5.22
N PRO A 55 5.28 -6.59 4.32
CA PRO A 55 3.91 -6.56 3.82
C PRO A 55 2.93 -6.95 4.94
N TYR A 56 1.73 -6.36 4.93
CA TYR A 56 0.69 -6.69 5.90
C TYR A 56 0.12 -8.10 5.67
N LEU A 57 -0.07 -8.49 4.41
CA LEU A 57 -0.50 -9.84 4.02
C LEU A 57 0.68 -10.82 3.98
N GLY A 58 0.40 -12.11 4.20
CA GLY A 58 1.37 -13.21 4.15
C GLY A 58 2.49 -13.18 5.20
N SER A 59 2.63 -12.10 5.97
CA SER A 59 3.65 -11.97 7.01
C SER A 59 3.14 -12.51 8.35
N ASN A 60 3.95 -13.32 9.03
CA ASN A 60 3.69 -13.75 10.41
C ASN A 60 4.01 -12.62 11.42
N LEU A 61 3.32 -11.48 11.29
CA LEU A 61 3.56 -10.29 12.11
C LEU A 61 3.05 -10.51 13.53
N LYS A 62 3.96 -10.46 14.49
CA LYS A 62 3.58 -10.43 15.90
C LYS A 62 3.04 -9.02 16.23
N PRO A 63 2.23 -8.86 17.30
CA PRO A 63 1.69 -7.55 17.67
C PRO A 63 2.77 -6.45 17.79
N HIS A 64 3.94 -6.77 18.31
CA HIS A 64 5.05 -5.81 18.44
C HIS A 64 5.72 -5.45 17.12
N ASP A 65 5.61 -6.29 16.08
CA ASP A 65 6.13 -5.98 14.75
C ASP A 65 5.24 -4.94 14.05
N LEU A 66 3.93 -4.96 14.32
CA LEU A 66 2.98 -3.95 13.83
C LEU A 66 3.39 -2.53 14.25
N LEU A 67 3.96 -2.37 15.45
CA LEU A 67 4.42 -1.06 15.97
C LEU A 67 5.62 -0.48 15.21
N LYS A 68 6.30 -1.26 14.37
CA LYS A 68 7.47 -0.82 13.58
C LYS A 68 7.08 -0.29 12.20
N GLY A 69 5.79 -0.28 11.88
CA GLY A 69 5.26 0.08 10.56
C GLY A 69 5.09 -1.13 9.64
N VAL A 70 4.11 -1.03 8.75
CA VAL A 70 3.70 -2.10 7.82
C VAL A 70 3.32 -1.50 6.46
N ILE A 71 3.35 -2.31 5.40
CA ILE A 71 2.96 -1.91 4.05
C ILE A 71 1.64 -2.56 3.66
N PHE A 72 0.68 -1.74 3.25
CA PHE A 72 -0.59 -2.18 2.68
C PHE A 72 -0.60 -2.15 1.14
N ALA A 73 0.37 -1.45 0.53
CA ALA A 73 0.44 -1.26 -0.91
C ALA A 73 0.54 -2.58 -1.68
N SER A 74 -0.13 -2.62 -2.83
CA SER A 74 -0.16 -3.74 -3.75
C SER A 74 0.28 -3.27 -5.14
N GLY A 75 1.24 -3.97 -5.74
CA GLY A 75 1.73 -3.65 -7.09
C GLY A 75 0.59 -3.79 -8.10
N GLY A 76 0.44 -2.83 -9.02
CA GLY A 76 -0.68 -2.79 -9.96
C GLY A 76 -1.93 -2.06 -9.46
N SER A 77 -2.01 -1.67 -8.18
CA SER A 77 -3.18 -0.92 -7.68
C SER A 77 -3.23 0.51 -8.24
N GLY A 78 -4.44 1.05 -8.34
CA GLY A 78 -4.72 2.43 -8.77
C GLY A 78 -6.01 2.97 -8.14
N TYR A 79 -6.29 4.27 -8.32
CA TYR A 79 -7.52 4.90 -7.82
C TYR A 79 -8.74 4.45 -8.61
N ASP A 80 -8.62 4.25 -9.93
CA ASP A 80 -9.71 3.70 -10.72
C ASP A 80 -9.97 2.24 -10.28
N PRO A 81 -11.18 1.91 -9.79
CA PRO A 81 -11.50 0.55 -9.36
C PRO A 81 -11.30 -0.50 -10.45
N LEU A 82 -11.38 -0.09 -11.73
CA LEU A 82 -11.15 -0.98 -12.86
C LEU A 82 -9.69 -1.48 -12.89
N THR A 83 -8.72 -0.65 -12.50
CA THR A 83 -7.29 -0.99 -12.48
C THR A 83 -7.01 -2.22 -11.63
N SER A 84 -7.53 -2.22 -10.40
CA SER A 84 -7.30 -3.33 -9.47
C SER A 84 -8.06 -4.59 -9.89
N THR A 85 -9.21 -4.41 -10.55
CA THR A 85 -10.02 -5.50 -11.11
C THR A 85 -9.31 -6.20 -12.26
N LEU A 86 -8.80 -5.44 -13.24
CA LEU A 86 -8.11 -5.98 -14.41
C LEU A 86 -6.87 -6.78 -14.03
N LEU A 87 -6.14 -6.32 -13.01
CA LEU A 87 -4.87 -6.91 -12.59
C LEU A 87 -5.02 -7.93 -11.44
N SER A 88 -6.24 -8.09 -10.90
CA SER A 88 -6.55 -8.98 -9.77
C SER A 88 -5.69 -8.69 -8.54
N VAL A 89 -5.53 -7.42 -8.18
CA VAL A 89 -4.66 -6.94 -7.09
C VAL A 89 -5.46 -6.27 -5.97
N VAL A 90 -4.82 -5.94 -4.85
CA VAL A 90 -5.52 -5.31 -3.71
C VAL A 90 -5.92 -3.89 -4.09
N SER A 91 -7.24 -3.63 -4.09
CA SER A 91 -7.78 -2.30 -4.40
C SER A 91 -7.40 -1.26 -3.35
N MET A 92 -7.41 0.03 -3.71
CA MET A 92 -7.22 1.12 -2.74
C MET A 92 -8.19 1.03 -1.55
N SER A 93 -9.43 0.62 -1.80
CA SER A 93 -10.43 0.42 -0.74
C SER A 93 -10.07 -0.73 0.20
N ASP A 94 -9.52 -1.83 -0.31
CA ASP A 94 -9.10 -2.97 0.52
C ASP A 94 -7.82 -2.65 1.27
N GLN A 95 -6.91 -1.86 0.70
CA GLN A 95 -5.74 -1.34 1.42
C GLN A 95 -6.17 -0.49 2.64
N LEU A 96 -7.23 0.30 2.51
CA LEU A 96 -7.80 1.05 3.63
C LEU A 96 -8.47 0.13 4.66
N LYS A 97 -9.15 -0.95 4.23
CA LYS A 97 -9.69 -1.96 5.16
C LYS A 97 -8.56 -2.65 5.94
N TYR A 98 -7.47 -3.03 5.28
CA TYR A 98 -6.30 -3.60 5.97
C TYR A 98 -5.69 -2.64 6.98
N PHE A 99 -5.68 -1.35 6.67
CA PHE A 99 -5.28 -0.33 7.63
C PHE A 99 -6.22 -0.26 8.85
N GLN A 100 -7.54 -0.34 8.64
CA GLN A 100 -8.51 -0.41 9.75
C GLN A 100 -8.31 -1.66 10.62
N GLU A 101 -8.13 -2.81 9.99
CA GLU A 101 -7.83 -4.06 10.70
C GLU A 101 -6.52 -3.99 11.48
N TYR A 102 -5.49 -3.37 10.90
CA TYR A 102 -4.24 -3.08 11.59
C TYR A 102 -4.47 -2.27 12.86
N LEU A 103 -5.26 -1.19 12.79
CA LEU A 103 -5.57 -0.37 13.98
C LEU A 103 -6.39 -1.16 15.01
N ALA A 104 -7.32 -2.00 14.57
CA ALA A 104 -8.07 -2.89 15.46
C ALA A 104 -7.14 -3.88 16.18
N LYS A 105 -6.16 -4.46 15.47
CA LYS A 105 -5.13 -5.34 16.06
C LYS A 105 -4.26 -4.58 17.07
N ILE A 106 -3.87 -3.33 16.77
CA ILE A 106 -3.15 -2.49 17.73
C ILE A 106 -4.00 -2.23 18.98
N LYS A 107 -5.26 -1.82 18.80
CA LYS A 107 -6.19 -1.56 19.90
C LYS A 107 -6.33 -2.77 20.82
N GLN A 108 -6.51 -3.95 20.24
CA GLN A 108 -6.67 -5.20 20.98
C GLN A 108 -5.46 -5.53 21.86
N HIS A 109 -4.23 -5.26 21.39
CA HIS A 109 -3.01 -5.67 22.08
C HIS A 109 -2.39 -4.58 22.96
N PHE A 110 -2.62 -3.30 22.63
CA PHE A 110 -1.92 -2.17 23.24
C PHE A 110 -2.84 -1.04 23.72
N GLY A 111 -4.16 -1.18 23.53
CA GLY A 111 -5.15 -0.20 23.97
C GLY A 111 -5.36 0.98 23.01
N GLU A 112 -6.38 1.76 23.30
CA GLU A 112 -6.81 2.92 22.49
C GLU A 112 -5.76 4.03 22.44
N GLU A 113 -5.09 4.29 23.57
CA GLU A 113 -4.02 5.31 23.64
C GLU A 113 -2.89 5.02 22.64
N LYS A 114 -2.59 3.74 22.37
CA LYS A 114 -1.58 3.39 21.37
C LYS A 114 -2.06 3.66 19.94
N VAL A 115 -3.34 3.42 19.65
CA VAL A 115 -3.94 3.76 18.36
C VAL A 115 -3.87 5.26 18.13
N LYS A 116 -4.30 6.06 19.11
CA LYS A 116 -4.25 7.52 19.06
C LYS A 116 -2.83 8.03 18.80
N PHE A 117 -1.86 7.51 19.56
CA PHE A 117 -0.45 7.84 19.35
C PHE A 117 0.02 7.55 17.92
N ILE A 118 -0.34 6.38 17.36
CA ILE A 118 0.03 6.02 15.98
C ILE A 118 -0.60 6.99 14.98
N LEU A 119 -1.88 7.33 15.15
CA LEU A 119 -2.58 8.25 14.25
C LEU A 119 -2.00 9.67 14.28
N GLU A 120 -1.59 10.14 15.46
CA GLU A 120 -1.07 11.51 15.64
C GLU A 120 0.42 11.67 15.30
N LYS A 121 1.23 10.61 15.47
CA LYS A 121 2.69 10.69 15.42
C LYS A 121 3.34 9.92 14.27
N SER A 122 2.58 9.12 13.52
CA SER A 122 3.11 8.38 12.39
C SER A 122 3.12 9.20 11.10
N VAL A 123 3.94 8.77 10.15
CA VAL A 123 3.93 9.24 8.77
C VAL A 123 3.17 8.23 7.92
N PHE A 124 2.19 8.70 7.15
CA PHE A 124 1.44 7.89 6.19
C PHE A 124 1.86 8.25 4.77
N LEU A 125 2.21 7.25 3.97
CA LEU A 125 2.65 7.44 2.60
C LEU A 125 1.68 6.74 1.65
N VAL A 126 0.98 7.54 0.84
CA VAL A 126 0.03 7.06 -0.18
C VAL A 126 0.59 7.40 -1.54
N VAL A 127 0.83 6.38 -2.37
CA VAL A 127 1.35 6.53 -3.73
C VAL A 127 0.54 5.62 -4.62
N SER A 128 -0.18 6.21 -5.57
CA SER A 128 -1.09 5.52 -6.49
C SER A 128 -1.18 6.31 -7.80
N SER A 129 -2.03 5.88 -8.73
CA SER A 129 -2.31 6.49 -10.03
C SER A 129 -1.42 6.10 -11.22
N SER A 130 -0.17 5.72 -11.02
CA SER A 130 0.70 5.34 -12.17
C SER A 130 0.13 4.17 -12.98
N ASN A 131 -0.48 3.18 -12.31
CA ASN A 131 -1.08 2.02 -12.98
C ASN A 131 -2.43 2.36 -13.65
N ASP A 132 -3.17 3.36 -13.15
CA ASP A 132 -4.39 3.83 -13.82
C ASP A 132 -4.04 4.36 -15.23
N LEU A 133 -2.94 5.12 -15.32
CA LEU A 133 -2.47 5.66 -16.60
C LEU A 133 -1.81 4.61 -17.50
N ALA A 134 -1.02 3.69 -16.93
CA ALA A 134 -0.26 2.72 -17.70
C ALA A 134 -1.13 1.54 -18.21
N GLU A 135 -2.04 1.04 -17.37
CA GLU A 135 -2.76 -0.22 -17.61
C GLU A 135 -4.22 0.03 -17.98
N THR A 136 -4.88 0.95 -17.29
CA THR A 136 -6.35 1.11 -17.38
C THR A 136 -6.77 2.16 -18.41
N TYR A 137 -5.97 3.20 -18.60
CA TYR A 137 -6.34 4.31 -19.48
C TYR A 137 -6.63 3.85 -20.92
N TRP A 138 -5.93 2.85 -21.44
CA TRP A 138 -6.19 2.29 -22.77
C TRP A 138 -7.62 1.76 -22.94
N VAL A 139 -8.17 1.15 -21.89
CA VAL A 139 -9.57 0.69 -21.90
C VAL A 139 -10.52 1.88 -21.73
N ARG A 140 -10.16 2.81 -20.83
CA ARG A 140 -10.95 4.01 -20.55
C ARG A 140 -10.93 5.05 -21.66
N SER A 141 -10.01 4.97 -22.63
CA SER A 141 -9.88 5.98 -23.68
C SER A 141 -11.06 6.02 -24.65
N VAL A 142 -11.94 5.02 -24.61
CA VAL A 142 -13.21 5.02 -25.35
C VAL A 142 -14.26 5.93 -24.69
N GLU A 143 -14.12 6.23 -23.40
CA GLU A 143 -15.01 7.07 -22.59
C GLU A 143 -14.36 8.43 -22.27
N TYR A 144 -13.03 8.47 -22.08
CA TYR A 144 -12.30 9.63 -21.59
C TYR A 144 -11.12 10.00 -22.51
N ASP A 145 -10.95 11.29 -22.77
CA ASP A 145 -9.65 11.80 -23.22
C ASP A 145 -8.67 11.89 -22.04
N ARG A 146 -7.42 12.26 -22.31
CA ARG A 146 -6.37 12.28 -21.27
C ARG A 146 -6.66 13.27 -20.16
N ASN A 147 -7.21 14.43 -20.47
CA ASN A 147 -7.49 15.47 -19.49
C ASN A 147 -8.69 15.07 -18.63
N SER A 148 -9.79 14.62 -19.25
CA SER A 148 -10.97 14.17 -18.51
C SER A 148 -10.70 12.93 -17.66
N TYR A 149 -9.82 12.01 -18.10
CA TYR A 149 -9.39 10.89 -17.25
C TYR A 149 -8.53 11.35 -16.07
N ALA A 150 -7.62 12.31 -16.26
CA ALA A 150 -6.84 12.87 -15.16
C ALA A 150 -7.73 13.57 -14.13
N GLU A 151 -8.74 14.33 -14.57
CA GLU A 151 -9.75 14.94 -13.69
C GLU A 151 -10.52 13.87 -12.89
N TYR A 152 -10.98 12.81 -13.56
CA TYR A 152 -11.63 11.68 -12.90
C TYR A 152 -10.75 11.02 -11.82
N LEU A 153 -9.45 10.80 -12.10
CA LEU A 153 -8.51 10.27 -11.11
C LEU A 153 -8.29 11.23 -9.94
N VAL A 154 -8.30 12.54 -10.17
CA VAL A 154 -8.22 13.55 -9.09
C VAL A 154 -9.46 13.52 -8.20
N GLU A 155 -10.65 13.32 -8.76
CA GLU A 155 -11.88 13.14 -8.00
C GLU A 155 -11.79 11.91 -7.09
N LEU A 156 -11.43 10.75 -7.65
CA LEU A 156 -11.27 9.51 -6.89
C LEU A 156 -10.19 9.62 -5.80
N ALA A 157 -9.05 10.25 -6.11
CA ALA A 157 -8.00 10.49 -5.13
C ALA A 157 -8.49 11.41 -3.99
N SER A 158 -9.27 12.45 -4.32
CA SER A 158 -9.85 13.37 -3.34
C SER A 158 -10.85 12.67 -2.43
N GLU A 159 -11.70 11.79 -2.98
CA GLU A 159 -12.63 10.98 -2.19
C GLU A 159 -11.89 10.03 -1.26
N PHE A 160 -10.88 9.33 -1.76
CA PHE A 160 -10.06 8.42 -0.96
C PHE A 160 -9.42 9.14 0.24
N ILE A 161 -8.87 10.33 0.01
CA ILE A 161 -8.26 11.15 1.06
C ILE A 161 -9.30 11.60 2.08
N LYS A 162 -10.48 12.07 1.64
CA LYS A 162 -11.58 12.47 2.54
C LYS A 162 -12.03 11.33 3.44
N VAL A 163 -12.25 10.14 2.88
CA VAL A 163 -12.63 8.94 3.65
C VAL A 163 -11.53 8.57 4.64
N SER A 164 -10.26 8.64 4.24
CA SER A 164 -9.12 8.35 5.11
C SER A 164 -9.02 9.33 6.28
N PHE A 165 -9.17 10.63 6.03
CA PHE A 165 -9.20 11.65 7.09
C PHE A 165 -10.39 11.47 8.03
N PHE A 166 -11.58 11.23 7.48
CA PHE A 166 -12.77 10.98 8.31
C PHE A 166 -12.59 9.76 9.20
N LEU A 167 -11.96 8.71 8.69
CA LEU A 167 -11.59 7.53 9.47
C LEU A 167 -10.64 7.89 10.63
N PHE A 168 -9.62 8.71 10.36
CA PHE A 168 -8.71 9.19 11.40
C PHE A 168 -9.45 9.98 12.48
N PHE A 169 -10.42 10.82 12.12
CA PHE A 169 -11.24 11.56 13.08
C PHE A 169 -12.14 10.67 13.95
N ILE A 170 -12.70 9.58 13.42
CA ILE A 170 -13.49 8.63 14.22
C ILE A 170 -12.63 7.87 15.24
N LEU A 171 -11.35 7.68 14.92
CA LEU A 171 -10.43 6.86 15.72
C LEU A 171 -9.60 7.66 16.75
N LEU A 172 -9.74 8.99 16.77
CA LEU A 172 -9.08 9.91 17.72
C LEU A 172 -10.02 10.34 18.86
#